data_AF-A0A4R5B9R6-F1
#
_entry.id   AF-A0A4R5B9R6-F1
#
_cell.length_a   1.000
_cell.length_b   1.000
_cell.length_c   1.000
_cell.angle_alpha   90.00
_cell.angle_beta   90.00
_cell.angle_gamma   90.00
#
_symmetry.space_group_name_H-M   'P 1'
#
loop_
_entity.id
_entity.type
_entity.pdbx_description
1 polymer ?
#
loop_
_entity_poly.entity_id
_entity_poly.type
_entity_poly.pdbx_seq_one_letter_code
_entity_poly.pdbx_strand_id
1 'polypeptide(L)'
;MTSSAHTEVLRNGDVFLAYGDLSGHFTDRRGTVGAVIRNPGRSWTGAPRELVYDSGTGDQANPAVAEVSPGRVLVLGFDSAKSQLIGDFVDVVAIRNDRPDPRRVDLSALHTAGRLTVDTDLTYTASNQPNVGPAGPIDGVVGYYDAAWKAGAAPAHYTITFDAPRRVTEAGIALKPGHAEAATIKVRADGTWRTIGDLDNAIRYGDDLTWFRVNPGTPIDAIQIDISQSDGWAVLSELGVRATRS
;
A
#
# COMPACT_ATOMS: atom_id res chain seq x y z
N MET A 1 13.82 -3.22 -15.61
CA MET A 1 14.98 -3.11 -14.70
C MET A 1 15.17 -4.44 -14.00
N THR A 2 16.40 -4.93 -13.89
CA THR A 2 16.74 -6.18 -13.19
C THR A 2 17.22 -5.82 -11.78
N SER A 3 16.55 -6.35 -10.75
CA SER A 3 17.05 -6.26 -9.38
C SER A 3 17.88 -7.50 -9.07
N SER A 4 19.08 -7.32 -8.55
CA SER A 4 19.85 -8.37 -7.89
C SER A 4 19.11 -8.88 -6.66
N ALA A 5 19.20 -10.19 -6.44
CA ALA A 5 18.48 -10.90 -5.40
C ALA A 5 19.29 -12.09 -4.90
N HIS A 6 18.99 -12.54 -3.68
CA HIS A 6 19.49 -13.80 -3.14
C HIS A 6 18.35 -14.51 -2.40
N THR A 7 18.17 -15.79 -2.69
CA THR A 7 17.26 -16.69 -1.99
C THR A 7 17.99 -17.60 -1.03
N GLU A 8 17.50 -17.70 0.20
CA GLU A 8 17.90 -18.71 1.18
C GLU A 8 16.75 -19.68 1.44
N VAL A 9 17.00 -20.98 1.30
CA VAL A 9 16.03 -22.02 1.68
C VAL A 9 16.18 -22.27 3.17
N LEU A 10 15.12 -21.97 3.92
CA LEU A 10 15.12 -22.10 5.37
C LEU A 10 14.93 -23.56 5.78
N ARG A 11 15.39 -23.92 6.98
CA ARG A 11 15.25 -25.28 7.55
C ARG A 11 13.81 -25.77 7.65
N ASN A 12 12.83 -24.86 7.68
CA ASN A 12 11.40 -25.20 7.70
C ASN A 12 10.79 -25.42 6.30
N GLY A 13 11.57 -25.24 5.23
CA GLY A 13 11.13 -25.38 3.84
C GLY A 13 10.60 -24.11 3.18
N ASP A 14 10.44 -23.01 3.92
CA ASP A 14 10.14 -21.70 3.34
C ASP A 14 11.37 -21.16 2.60
N VAL A 15 11.17 -20.22 1.67
CA VAL A 15 12.25 -19.50 0.99
C VAL A 15 12.24 -18.04 1.42
N PHE A 16 13.36 -17.55 1.95
CA PHE A 16 13.58 -16.12 2.18
C PHE A 16 14.21 -15.51 0.93
N LEU A 17 13.54 -14.52 0.34
CA LEU A 17 14.02 -13.78 -0.82
C LEU A 17 14.44 -12.38 -0.38
N ALA A 18 15.74 -12.08 -0.45
CA ALA A 18 16.23 -10.71 -0.32
C ALA A 18 16.43 -10.09 -1.70
N TYR A 19 15.95 -8.88 -1.91
CA TYR A 19 16.09 -8.17 -3.18
C TYR A 19 16.05 -6.65 -2.98
N GLY A 20 16.44 -5.91 -4.01
CA GLY A 20 16.28 -4.46 -4.04
C GLY A 20 14.90 -4.08 -4.48
N ASP A 21 14.16 -3.40 -3.60
CA ASP A 21 12.85 -2.92 -3.93
C ASP A 21 12.92 -1.79 -4.96
N LEU A 22 12.10 -1.90 -5.99
CA LEU A 22 11.95 -0.88 -7.03
C LEU A 22 10.52 -0.37 -7.10
N SER A 23 9.61 -0.86 -6.26
CA SER A 23 8.21 -0.42 -6.30
C SER A 23 8.01 0.95 -5.63
N GLY A 24 9.04 1.48 -4.96
CA GLY A 24 8.91 2.68 -4.14
C GLY A 24 8.06 2.44 -2.89
N HIS A 25 7.80 1.17 -2.54
CA HIS A 25 6.90 0.85 -1.44
C HIS A 25 7.59 1.18 -0.11
N PHE A 26 8.85 0.79 0.08
CA PHE A 26 9.53 1.03 1.35
C PHE A 26 10.24 2.39 1.41
N THR A 27 10.91 2.76 0.34
CA THR A 27 11.69 4.00 0.23
C THR A 27 11.72 4.49 -1.22
N ASP A 28 12.11 5.75 -1.47
CA ASP A 28 12.34 6.32 -2.81
C ASP A 28 13.62 5.76 -3.46
N ARG A 29 14.30 4.86 -2.77
CA ARG A 29 15.57 4.27 -3.17
C ARG A 29 15.42 2.77 -3.33
N ARG A 30 16.49 2.12 -3.77
CA ARG A 30 16.55 0.67 -3.91
C ARG A 30 16.92 -0.01 -2.59
N GLY A 31 16.07 0.16 -1.58
CA GLY A 31 16.23 -0.47 -0.26
C GLY A 31 16.25 -2.00 -0.35
N THR A 32 16.98 -2.65 0.57
CA THR A 32 17.02 -4.12 0.67
C THR A 32 15.80 -4.60 1.43
N VAL A 33 15.01 -5.45 0.77
CA VAL A 33 13.77 -6.02 1.30
C VAL A 33 13.92 -7.51 1.45
N GLY A 34 13.36 -8.05 2.53
CA GLY A 34 13.22 -9.48 2.76
C GLY A 34 11.78 -9.90 2.57
N ALA A 35 11.52 -10.89 1.72
CA ALA A 35 10.21 -11.48 1.51
C ALA A 35 10.19 -12.96 1.88
N VAL A 36 9.07 -13.45 2.42
CA VAL A 36 8.92 -14.85 2.83
C VAL A 36 7.99 -15.60 1.87
N ILE A 37 8.57 -16.49 1.08
CA ILE A 37 7.88 -17.33 0.09
C ILE A 37 7.62 -18.69 0.71
N ARG A 38 6.37 -18.91 1.14
CA ARG A 38 5.93 -20.15 1.78
C ARG A 38 5.52 -21.25 0.80
N ASN A 39 5.24 -20.87 -0.45
CA ASN A 39 4.83 -21.78 -1.52
C ASN A 39 5.71 -21.60 -2.77
N PRO A 40 6.96 -22.11 -2.75
CA PRO A 40 7.84 -22.05 -3.91
C PRO A 40 7.19 -22.70 -5.13
N GLY A 41 7.18 -22.00 -6.27
CA GLY A 41 6.51 -22.45 -7.50
C GLY A 41 5.16 -21.79 -7.79
N ARG A 42 4.64 -20.95 -6.87
CA ARG A 42 3.54 -20.01 -7.15
C ARG A 42 4.07 -18.60 -7.37
N SER A 43 3.22 -17.71 -7.90
CA SER A 43 3.54 -16.28 -7.89
C SER A 43 3.77 -15.82 -6.45
N TRP A 44 4.80 -15.01 -6.27
CA TRP A 44 5.16 -14.40 -4.98
C TRP A 44 4.60 -12.98 -4.84
N THR A 45 3.76 -12.53 -5.79
CA THR A 45 2.99 -11.28 -5.67
C THR A 45 2.17 -11.31 -4.37
N GLY A 46 2.31 -10.27 -3.55
CA GLY A 46 1.67 -10.19 -2.24
C GLY A 46 2.32 -11.05 -1.14
N ALA A 47 3.50 -11.64 -1.40
CA ALA A 47 4.26 -12.29 -0.34
C ALA A 47 4.64 -11.25 0.74
N PRO A 48 4.53 -11.61 2.03
CA PRO A 48 4.94 -10.76 3.13
C PRO A 48 6.38 -10.33 2.98
N ARG A 49 6.62 -9.04 3.23
CA ARG A 49 7.90 -8.42 3.02
C ARG A 49 8.11 -7.26 3.97
N GLU A 50 9.37 -7.00 4.29
CA GLU A 50 9.76 -5.86 5.12
C GLU A 50 11.04 -5.22 4.58
N LEU A 51 11.18 -3.91 4.82
CA LEU A 51 12.45 -3.23 4.63
C LEU A 51 13.44 -3.77 5.67
N VAL A 52 14.47 -4.44 5.19
CA VAL A 52 15.56 -4.91 6.05
C VAL A 52 16.56 -3.79 6.25
N TYR A 53 16.88 -3.06 5.18
CA TYR A 53 17.86 -1.98 5.27
C TYR A 53 17.74 -0.97 4.10
N ASP A 54 17.85 0.32 4.40
CA ASP A 54 18.12 1.39 3.44
C ASP A 54 19.35 2.18 3.89
N SER A 55 20.34 2.33 3.01
CA SER A 55 21.57 3.07 3.29
C SER A 55 21.48 4.55 2.95
N GLY A 56 20.44 4.94 2.22
CA GLY A 56 20.30 6.28 1.66
C GLY A 56 20.90 6.47 0.27
N THR A 57 21.36 5.42 -0.44
CA THR A 57 21.90 5.55 -1.82
C THR A 57 21.02 4.86 -2.88
N GLY A 58 21.19 5.22 -4.16
CA GLY A 58 20.28 4.79 -5.23
C GLY A 58 20.39 3.32 -5.68
N ASP A 59 21.53 2.66 -5.46
CA ASP A 59 21.74 1.27 -5.90
C ASP A 59 22.55 0.45 -4.89
N GLN A 60 21.87 -0.46 -4.17
CA GLN A 60 22.42 -1.06 -2.94
C GLN A 60 22.14 -2.54 -2.79
N ALA A 61 21.28 -3.08 -3.64
CA ALA A 61 20.67 -4.36 -3.39
C ALA A 61 21.38 -5.47 -4.15
N ASN A 62 22.57 -5.79 -3.66
CA ASN A 62 23.21 -7.08 -3.90
C ASN A 62 23.22 -7.85 -2.58
N PRO A 63 22.04 -8.26 -2.07
CA PRO A 63 21.98 -8.86 -0.74
C PRO A 63 22.65 -10.23 -0.71
N ALA A 64 23.21 -10.57 0.44
CA ALA A 64 23.58 -11.93 0.79
C ALA A 64 22.79 -12.39 2.01
N VAL A 65 22.20 -13.58 1.97
CA VAL A 65 21.37 -14.11 3.06
C VAL A 65 21.96 -15.41 3.56
N ALA A 66 21.88 -15.65 4.87
CA ALA A 66 22.15 -16.94 5.47
C ALA A 66 21.23 -17.17 6.67
N GLU A 67 20.64 -18.37 6.79
CA GLU A 67 19.91 -18.76 8.00
C GLU A 67 20.90 -19.07 9.14
N VAL A 68 20.92 -18.21 10.16
CA VAL A 68 21.85 -18.34 11.31
C VAL A 68 21.29 -19.24 12.40
N SER A 69 19.97 -19.32 12.52
CA SER A 69 19.24 -20.26 13.38
C SER A 69 17.84 -20.47 12.80
N PRO A 70 17.12 -21.57 13.14
CA PRO A 70 15.80 -21.84 12.56
C PRO A 70 14.86 -20.63 12.60
N GLY A 71 14.46 -20.14 11.42
CA GLY A 71 13.57 -18.98 11.27
C GLY A 71 14.20 -17.61 11.52
N ARG A 72 15.53 -17.52 11.63
CA ARG A 72 16.28 -16.26 11.76
C ARG A 72 17.40 -16.19 10.74
N VAL A 73 17.40 -15.14 9.93
CA VAL A 73 18.38 -14.94 8.86
C VAL A 73 19.24 -13.72 9.14
N LEU A 74 20.50 -13.76 8.72
CA LEU A 74 21.34 -12.59 8.57
C LEU A 74 21.25 -12.13 7.12
N VAL A 75 20.85 -10.89 6.90
CA VAL A 75 20.85 -10.26 5.58
C VAL A 75 21.98 -9.24 5.55
N LEU A 76 22.93 -9.45 4.65
CA LEU A 76 24.06 -8.58 4.39
C LEU A 76 23.85 -7.81 3.10
N GLY A 77 24.31 -6.58 3.06
CA GLY A 77 24.41 -5.75 1.86
C GLY A 77 25.70 -4.94 1.87
N PHE A 78 25.79 -3.96 0.98
CA PHE A 78 26.95 -3.06 0.92
C PHE A 78 26.50 -1.60 0.83
N ASP A 79 27.00 -0.76 1.74
CA ASP A 79 26.91 0.69 1.64
C ASP A 79 28.05 1.17 0.72
N SER A 80 27.72 1.42 -0.55
CA SER A 80 28.68 1.85 -1.56
C SER A 80 29.24 3.25 -1.32
N ALA A 81 28.48 4.15 -0.69
CA ALA A 81 28.97 5.47 -0.36
C ALA A 81 30.00 5.43 0.77
N LYS A 82 29.83 4.52 1.74
CA LYS A 82 30.73 4.38 2.89
C LYS A 82 31.79 3.29 2.73
N SER A 83 31.73 2.51 1.66
CA SER A 83 32.57 1.32 1.46
C SER A 83 32.50 0.33 2.63
N GLN A 84 31.28 0.07 3.13
CA GLN A 84 31.06 -0.71 4.35
C GLN A 84 30.12 -1.90 4.10
N LEU A 85 30.46 -3.06 4.68
CA LEU A 85 29.50 -4.17 4.82
C LEU A 85 28.50 -3.83 5.92
N ILE A 86 27.24 -4.01 5.59
CA ILE A 86 26.08 -3.68 6.42
C ILE A 86 25.20 -4.92 6.49
N GLY A 87 24.40 -5.03 7.54
CA GLY A 87 23.41 -6.10 7.62
C GLY A 87 22.63 -6.08 8.90
N ASP A 88 21.53 -6.82 8.88
CA ASP A 88 20.64 -6.97 10.03
C ASP A 88 20.17 -8.42 10.17
N PHE A 89 19.77 -8.77 11.39
CA PHE A 89 19.12 -10.03 11.68
C PHE A 89 17.62 -9.87 11.54
N VAL A 90 17.03 -10.75 10.73
CA VAL A 90 15.60 -10.79 10.48
C VAL A 90 15.02 -12.05 11.08
N ASP A 91 14.00 -11.88 11.92
CA ASP A 91 13.16 -12.98 12.38
C ASP A 91 12.05 -13.22 11.34
N VAL A 92 12.15 -14.31 10.58
CA VAL A 92 11.23 -14.65 9.47
C VAL A 92 9.78 -14.75 9.96
N VAL A 93 9.59 -15.14 11.21
CA VAL A 93 8.27 -15.23 11.85
C VAL A 93 7.63 -13.86 12.11
N ALA A 94 8.41 -12.78 12.13
CA ALA A 94 7.88 -11.42 12.22
C ALA A 94 7.30 -10.96 10.88
N ILE A 95 7.84 -11.45 9.75
CA ILE A 95 7.33 -11.20 8.41
C ILE A 95 6.10 -12.07 8.12
N ARG A 96 4.93 -11.52 8.43
CA ARG A 96 3.64 -12.21 8.31
C ARG A 96 2.81 -11.60 7.21
N ASN A 97 1.92 -12.41 6.62
CA ASN A 97 0.81 -11.87 5.84
C ASN A 97 0.10 -10.85 6.72
N ASP A 98 -0.27 -9.72 6.13
CA ASP A 98 -1.32 -8.91 6.70
C ASP A 98 -2.51 -9.83 6.93
N ARG A 99 -2.92 -9.95 8.19
CA ARG A 99 -4.09 -10.74 8.51
C ARG A 99 -5.27 -10.04 7.86
N PRO A 100 -6.11 -10.74 7.07
CA PRO A 100 -7.33 -10.16 6.56
C PRO A 100 -8.10 -9.56 7.74
N ASP A 101 -8.33 -8.25 7.72
CA ASP A 101 -9.14 -7.62 8.75
C ASP A 101 -10.59 -8.01 8.46
N PRO A 102 -11.24 -8.87 9.27
CA PRO A 102 -12.61 -9.30 8.99
C PRO A 102 -13.64 -8.15 9.10
N ARG A 103 -13.21 -6.95 9.49
CA ARG A 103 -14.04 -5.73 9.47
C ARG A 103 -13.92 -4.97 8.14
N ARG A 104 -12.91 -5.24 7.31
CA ARG A 104 -12.72 -4.61 6.00
C ARG A 104 -13.92 -4.94 5.12
N VAL A 105 -14.50 -3.91 4.51
CA VAL A 105 -15.51 -4.04 3.47
C VAL A 105 -14.80 -4.25 2.15
N ASP A 106 -15.23 -5.26 1.38
CA ASP A 106 -14.77 -5.50 0.01
C ASP A 106 -15.47 -4.52 -0.93
N LEU A 107 -14.81 -3.37 -1.20
CA LEU A 107 -15.37 -2.29 -2.00
C LEU A 107 -15.44 -2.67 -3.49
N SER A 108 -14.44 -3.39 -4.00
CA SER A 108 -14.43 -3.92 -5.38
C SER A 108 -15.60 -4.85 -5.64
N ALA A 109 -15.92 -5.77 -4.71
CA ALA A 109 -17.08 -6.64 -4.83
C ALA A 109 -18.40 -5.85 -4.82
N LEU A 110 -18.51 -4.80 -3.98
CA LEU A 110 -19.68 -3.92 -3.99
C LEU A 110 -19.83 -3.16 -5.30
N HIS A 111 -18.74 -2.62 -5.84
CA HIS A 111 -18.73 -1.92 -7.11
C HIS A 111 -19.15 -2.84 -8.27
N THR A 112 -18.55 -4.04 -8.34
CA THR A 112 -18.89 -5.07 -9.33
C THR A 112 -20.36 -5.49 -9.26
N ALA A 113 -20.93 -5.52 -8.06
CA ALA A 113 -22.35 -5.83 -7.84
C ALA A 113 -23.31 -4.64 -8.08
N GLY A 114 -22.81 -3.46 -8.48
CA GLY A 114 -23.61 -2.25 -8.65
C GLY A 114 -24.14 -1.65 -7.33
N ARG A 115 -23.53 -2.02 -6.20
CA ARG A 115 -23.88 -1.59 -4.84
C ARG A 115 -23.00 -0.46 -4.31
N LEU A 116 -22.04 -0.03 -5.12
CA LEU A 116 -21.17 1.11 -4.90
C LEU A 116 -20.91 1.75 -6.26
N THR A 117 -20.92 3.08 -6.32
CA THR A 117 -20.49 3.85 -7.50
C THR A 117 -19.25 4.67 -7.17
N VAL A 118 -18.40 4.88 -8.17
CA VAL A 118 -17.23 5.76 -8.11
C VAL A 118 -17.50 7.00 -8.95
N ASP A 119 -17.26 8.19 -8.39
CA ASP A 119 -17.26 9.48 -9.07
C ASP A 119 -15.92 10.16 -8.83
N THR A 120 -15.16 10.45 -9.90
CA THR A 120 -13.78 10.92 -9.78
C THR A 120 -13.27 11.58 -11.05
N ASP A 121 -12.32 12.52 -10.91
CA ASP A 121 -11.52 13.04 -12.03
C ASP A 121 -10.18 12.30 -12.22
N LEU A 122 -9.87 11.31 -11.38
CA LEU A 122 -8.70 10.43 -11.51
C LEU A 122 -8.97 9.31 -12.54
N THR A 123 -9.05 9.70 -13.82
CA THR A 123 -9.54 8.88 -14.93
C THR A 123 -8.44 8.33 -15.85
N TYR A 124 -7.17 8.58 -15.55
CA TYR A 124 -6.07 8.07 -16.38
C TYR A 124 -6.01 6.54 -16.34
N THR A 125 -5.74 5.94 -17.49
CA THR A 125 -5.55 4.51 -17.67
C THR A 125 -4.34 4.26 -18.58
N ALA A 126 -3.67 3.12 -18.42
CA ALA A 126 -2.54 2.75 -19.27
C ALA A 126 -2.56 1.25 -19.59
N SER A 127 -2.31 0.90 -20.86
CA SER A 127 -2.41 -0.48 -21.35
C SER A 127 -1.36 -1.41 -20.74
N ASN A 128 -0.21 -0.88 -20.32
CA ASN A 128 0.85 -1.63 -19.63
C ASN A 128 0.68 -1.65 -18.10
N GLN A 129 -0.38 -1.03 -17.56
CA GLN A 129 -0.68 -0.96 -16.12
C GLN A 129 -2.19 -1.20 -15.93
N PRO A 130 -2.64 -2.47 -16.07
CA PRO A 130 -4.07 -2.79 -16.16
C PRO A 130 -4.88 -2.44 -14.91
N ASN A 131 -4.22 -2.26 -13.76
CA ASN A 131 -4.86 -1.90 -12.49
C ASN A 131 -4.88 -0.39 -12.25
N VAL A 132 -4.27 0.43 -13.12
CA VAL A 132 -4.38 1.89 -13.06
C VAL A 132 -5.69 2.34 -13.70
N GLY A 133 -6.54 2.97 -12.91
CA GLY A 133 -7.81 3.54 -13.33
C GLY A 133 -8.75 3.88 -12.17
N PRO A 134 -9.96 4.37 -12.45
CA PRO A 134 -10.91 4.78 -11.41
C PRO A 134 -11.25 3.71 -10.37
N ALA A 135 -11.10 2.42 -10.69
CA ALA A 135 -11.38 1.33 -9.75
C ALA A 135 -10.16 0.87 -8.94
N GLY A 136 -8.95 1.33 -9.24
CA GLY A 136 -7.73 0.94 -8.52
C GLY A 136 -7.85 1.12 -7.00
N PRO A 137 -8.27 2.29 -6.49
CA PRO A 137 -8.30 2.55 -5.04
C PRO A 137 -9.27 1.71 -4.22
N ILE A 138 -10.05 0.83 -4.84
CA ILE A 138 -11.03 -0.01 -4.14
C ILE A 138 -10.77 -1.49 -4.33
N ASP A 139 -9.62 -1.86 -4.92
CA ASP A 139 -9.24 -3.25 -5.21
C ASP A 139 -8.59 -3.98 -4.01
N GLY A 140 -8.23 -3.24 -2.96
CA GLY A 140 -7.64 -3.79 -1.75
C GLY A 140 -6.11 -3.87 -1.78
N VAL A 141 -5.46 -3.31 -2.80
CA VAL A 141 -4.01 -3.31 -3.00
C VAL A 141 -3.49 -1.88 -2.87
N VAL A 142 -2.67 -1.62 -1.85
CA VAL A 142 -1.94 -0.36 -1.79
C VAL A 142 -0.78 -0.45 -2.78
N GLY A 143 -0.89 0.24 -3.91
CA GLY A 143 0.15 0.19 -4.93
C GLY A 143 0.09 1.38 -5.87
N TYR A 144 1.27 1.91 -6.24
CA TYR A 144 1.33 3.00 -7.21
C TYR A 144 0.72 2.62 -8.56
N TYR A 145 0.86 1.36 -8.98
CA TYR A 145 0.31 0.81 -10.23
C TYR A 145 -1.05 0.11 -10.07
N ASP A 146 -1.65 0.20 -8.87
CA ASP A 146 -2.95 -0.35 -8.48
C ASP A 146 -3.82 0.80 -7.94
N ALA A 147 -3.87 1.91 -8.69
CA ALA A 147 -4.29 3.22 -8.19
C ALA A 147 -5.17 3.99 -9.20
N ALA A 148 -5.86 5.02 -8.73
CA ALA A 148 -6.52 6.00 -9.60
C ALA A 148 -5.61 7.21 -9.78
N TRP A 149 -5.41 7.62 -11.04
CA TRP A 149 -4.48 8.69 -11.40
C TRP A 149 -5.22 9.81 -12.12
N LYS A 150 -4.87 11.05 -11.81
CA LYS A 150 -5.19 12.21 -12.64
C LYS A 150 -4.01 12.51 -13.55
N ALA A 151 -4.27 12.73 -14.85
CA ALA A 151 -3.26 13.20 -15.80
C ALA A 151 -2.91 14.68 -15.60
N GLY A 152 -2.50 15.03 -14.37
CA GLY A 152 -2.30 16.39 -13.91
C GLY A 152 -2.21 16.46 -12.39
N ALA A 153 -1.66 17.56 -11.89
CA ALA A 153 -1.56 17.79 -10.44
C ALA A 153 -2.93 18.04 -9.79
N ALA A 154 -2.92 18.03 -8.45
CA ALA A 154 -4.02 18.47 -7.60
C ALA A 154 -4.52 19.89 -7.99
N PRO A 155 -5.78 20.24 -7.71
CA PRO A 155 -6.76 19.48 -6.92
C PRO A 155 -7.33 18.28 -7.68
N ALA A 156 -7.69 17.22 -6.96
CA ALA A 156 -8.39 16.05 -7.50
C ALA A 156 -9.39 15.50 -6.47
N HIS A 157 -10.39 14.73 -6.92
CA HIS A 157 -11.40 14.17 -6.03
C HIS A 157 -11.72 12.71 -6.36
N TYR A 158 -12.00 11.93 -5.32
CA TYR A 158 -12.45 10.55 -5.44
C TYR A 158 -13.59 10.29 -4.47
N THR A 159 -14.77 9.99 -4.99
CA THR A 159 -15.98 9.76 -4.19
C THR A 159 -16.50 8.35 -4.44
N ILE A 160 -16.76 7.61 -3.36
CA ILE A 160 -17.60 6.41 -3.41
C ILE A 160 -18.97 6.72 -2.83
N THR A 161 -20.02 6.21 -3.46
CA THR A 161 -21.40 6.27 -2.94
C THR A 161 -21.95 4.86 -2.84
N PHE A 162 -22.47 4.49 -1.67
CA PHE A 162 -23.13 3.21 -1.45
C PHE A 162 -24.59 3.26 -1.93
N ASP A 163 -25.10 2.11 -2.39
CA ASP A 163 -26.51 1.91 -2.75
C ASP A 163 -27.48 2.15 -1.56
N ALA A 164 -27.03 1.82 -0.36
CA ALA A 164 -27.74 2.03 0.89
C ALA A 164 -26.78 2.49 2.00
N PRO A 165 -27.24 3.32 2.95
CA PRO A 165 -26.40 3.77 4.06
C PRO A 165 -25.79 2.62 4.88
N ARG A 166 -24.51 2.74 5.24
CA ARG A 166 -23.73 1.70 5.94
C ARG A 166 -23.18 2.18 7.28
N ARG A 167 -23.15 1.28 8.25
CA ARG A 167 -22.53 1.50 9.57
C ARG A 167 -21.01 1.32 9.47
N VAL A 168 -20.35 2.33 8.94
CA VAL A 168 -18.88 2.42 8.85
C VAL A 168 -18.32 2.88 10.19
N THR A 169 -17.26 2.22 10.67
CA THR A 169 -16.53 2.60 11.88
C THR A 169 -15.30 3.45 11.56
N GLU A 170 -14.59 3.10 10.49
CA GLU A 170 -13.36 3.76 10.05
C GLU A 170 -13.30 3.81 8.53
N ALA A 171 -12.70 4.86 8.00
CA ALA A 171 -12.30 4.96 6.61
C ALA A 171 -10.81 5.28 6.56
N GLY A 172 -10.08 4.59 5.70
CA GLY A 172 -8.63 4.72 5.57
C GLY A 172 -8.25 5.12 4.16
N ILE A 173 -7.15 5.85 4.03
CA ILE A 173 -6.59 6.23 2.73
C ILE A 173 -5.10 5.97 2.67
N ALA A 174 -4.62 5.61 1.49
CA ALA A 174 -3.21 5.65 1.11
C ALA A 174 -3.07 6.54 -0.14
N LEU A 175 -2.22 7.56 -0.05
CA LEU A 175 -1.83 8.40 -1.17
C LEU A 175 -0.64 7.74 -1.89
N LYS A 176 -0.20 8.28 -3.04
CA LYS A 176 0.96 7.73 -3.76
C LYS A 176 2.20 7.56 -2.87
N PRO A 177 2.84 6.37 -2.92
CA PRO A 177 4.09 6.16 -2.22
C PRO A 177 5.24 6.93 -2.88
N GLY A 178 6.21 7.39 -2.09
CA GLY A 178 7.43 8.04 -2.57
C GLY A 178 7.31 9.48 -3.06
N HIS A 179 6.11 10.06 -3.01
CA HIS A 179 5.88 11.44 -3.44
C HIS A 179 5.04 12.20 -2.41
N ALA A 180 5.27 13.50 -2.29
CA ALA A 180 4.50 14.34 -1.38
C ALA A 180 3.08 14.56 -1.92
N GLU A 181 2.09 14.31 -1.09
CA GLU A 181 0.67 14.57 -1.39
C GLU A 181 -0.10 14.88 -0.10
N ALA A 182 -1.12 15.74 -0.19
CA ALA A 182 -2.02 16.09 0.90
C ALA A 182 -3.48 15.80 0.51
N ALA A 183 -4.28 15.33 1.46
CA ALA A 183 -5.69 15.04 1.21
C ALA A 183 -6.57 15.24 2.43
N THR A 184 -7.84 15.56 2.19
CA THR A 184 -8.90 15.58 3.22
C THR A 184 -9.87 14.43 2.95
N ILE A 185 -10.24 13.69 4.00
CA ILE A 185 -11.27 12.66 3.92
C ILE A 185 -12.58 13.17 4.55
N LYS A 186 -13.67 13.01 3.80
CA LYS A 186 -15.02 13.41 4.18
C LYS A 186 -15.97 12.23 4.07
N VAL A 187 -17.03 12.27 4.88
CA VAL A 187 -18.14 11.33 4.79
C VAL A 187 -19.45 12.09 4.70
N ARG A 188 -20.44 11.49 4.05
CA ARG A 188 -21.79 12.02 3.97
C ARG A 188 -22.74 11.18 4.83
N ALA A 189 -23.51 11.88 5.66
CA ALA A 189 -24.62 11.31 6.42
C ALA A 189 -25.81 12.25 6.29
N ASP A 190 -27.00 11.70 6.03
CA ASP A 190 -28.25 12.47 5.90
C ASP A 190 -28.11 13.65 4.91
N GLY A 191 -27.41 13.42 3.79
CA GLY A 191 -27.15 14.43 2.75
C GLY A 191 -26.09 15.48 3.10
N THR A 192 -25.51 15.45 4.29
CA THR A 192 -24.53 16.44 4.76
C THR A 192 -23.12 15.86 4.82
N TRP A 193 -22.16 16.58 4.23
CA TRP A 193 -20.74 16.24 4.30
C TRP A 193 -20.09 16.74 5.59
N ARG A 194 -19.17 15.93 6.13
CA ARG A 194 -18.26 16.35 7.20
C ARG A 194 -16.88 15.75 7.01
N THR A 195 -15.85 16.50 7.38
CA THR A 195 -14.47 16.01 7.45
C THR A 195 -14.30 15.04 8.61
N ILE A 196 -13.53 13.97 8.40
CA ILE A 196 -13.15 13.01 9.44
C ILE A 196 -11.63 12.92 9.64
N GLY A 197 -10.85 13.54 8.77
CA GLY A 197 -9.40 13.48 8.80
C GLY A 197 -8.74 14.26 7.69
N ASP A 198 -7.46 14.56 7.91
CA ASP A 198 -6.58 15.26 6.99
C ASP A 198 -5.21 14.56 6.99
N LEU A 199 -4.58 14.54 5.82
CA LEU A 199 -3.18 14.18 5.60
C LEU A 199 -2.44 15.42 5.10
N ASP A 200 -1.34 15.77 5.76
CA ASP A 200 -0.46 16.86 5.38
C ASP A 200 0.37 16.54 4.13
N ASN A 201 0.97 17.55 3.50
CA ASN A 201 1.79 17.37 2.31
C ASN A 201 3.16 16.77 2.67
N ALA A 202 3.22 15.44 2.69
CA ALA A 202 4.40 14.69 3.09
C ALA A 202 4.60 13.46 2.22
N ILE A 203 5.87 13.07 2.05
CA ILE A 203 6.23 11.79 1.41
C ILE A 203 5.87 10.66 2.37
N ARG A 204 5.17 9.64 1.86
CA ARG A 204 4.78 8.45 2.61
C ARG A 204 5.22 7.20 1.87
N TYR A 205 5.46 6.15 2.62
CA TYR A 205 5.87 4.82 2.16
C TYR A 205 5.03 3.77 2.90
N GLY A 206 4.96 2.57 2.35
CA GLY A 206 4.30 1.39 2.92
C GLY A 206 2.99 1.04 2.20
N ASP A 207 2.40 -0.08 2.65
CA ASP A 207 1.09 -0.60 2.20
C ASP A 207 -0.01 -0.24 3.23
N ASP A 208 0.29 0.69 4.14
CA ASP A 208 -0.61 1.02 5.24
C ASP A 208 -1.54 2.17 4.87
N LEU A 209 -2.82 1.95 5.14
CA LEU A 209 -3.79 3.04 5.14
C LEU A 209 -3.68 3.82 6.44
N THR A 210 -3.73 5.14 6.33
CA THR A 210 -4.02 5.99 7.49
C THR A 210 -5.51 5.94 7.77
N TRP A 211 -5.90 5.38 8.92
CA TRP A 211 -7.30 5.17 9.30
C TRP A 211 -7.85 6.34 10.13
N PHE A 212 -9.03 6.81 9.75
CA PHE A 212 -9.77 7.85 10.44
C PHE A 212 -11.11 7.31 10.96
N ARG A 213 -11.47 7.71 12.18
CA ARG A 213 -12.74 7.30 12.78
C ARG A 213 -13.89 8.05 12.12
N VAL A 214 -14.90 7.31 11.69
CA VAL A 214 -16.14 7.90 11.18
C VAL A 214 -17.05 8.34 12.34
N ASN A 215 -16.80 7.91 13.58
CA ASN A 215 -17.70 7.95 14.75
C ASN A 215 -18.78 6.86 14.72
N PRO A 216 -18.94 6.10 15.81
CA PRO A 216 -19.88 4.99 15.86
C PRO A 216 -21.34 5.48 15.87
N GLY A 217 -22.18 4.89 15.01
CA GLY A 217 -23.63 4.94 15.14
C GLY A 217 -24.39 5.59 13.99
N THR A 218 -23.80 6.54 13.27
CA THR A 218 -24.44 7.21 12.13
C THR A 218 -24.14 6.47 10.83
N PRO A 219 -25.15 5.90 10.14
CA PRO A 219 -24.96 5.35 8.81
C PRO A 219 -24.48 6.44 7.84
N ILE A 220 -23.49 6.13 7.02
CA ILE A 220 -23.02 7.01 5.96
C ILE A 220 -23.39 6.43 4.60
N ASP A 221 -23.66 7.28 3.62
CA ASP A 221 -23.98 6.86 2.25
C ASP A 221 -22.85 7.17 1.26
N ALA A 222 -21.88 8.02 1.62
CA ALA A 222 -20.74 8.32 0.77
C ALA A 222 -19.46 8.64 1.55
N ILE A 223 -18.32 8.45 0.89
CA ILE A 223 -16.98 8.85 1.33
C ILE A 223 -16.32 9.60 0.17
N GLN A 224 -15.72 10.75 0.45
CA GLN A 224 -15.03 11.59 -0.52
C GLN A 224 -13.62 11.90 -0.04
N ILE A 225 -12.66 11.75 -0.94
CA ILE A 225 -11.27 12.13 -0.77
C ILE A 225 -11.00 13.33 -1.66
N ASP A 226 -10.57 14.44 -1.05
CA ASP A 226 -10.12 15.63 -1.78
C ASP A 226 -8.60 15.70 -1.69
N ILE A 227 -7.90 15.42 -2.79
CA ILE A 227 -6.46 15.62 -2.89
C ILE A 227 -6.22 17.11 -3.16
N SER A 228 -5.62 17.80 -2.19
CA SER A 228 -5.49 19.26 -2.20
C SER A 228 -4.13 19.75 -2.72
N GLN A 229 -3.09 18.94 -2.57
CA GLN A 229 -1.73 19.21 -3.05
C GLN A 229 -1.08 17.91 -3.52
N SER A 230 -0.30 17.94 -4.61
CA SER A 230 0.43 16.78 -5.11
C SER A 230 1.75 17.20 -5.79
N ASP A 231 2.82 16.45 -5.56
CA ASP A 231 4.06 16.58 -6.34
C ASP A 231 3.95 15.82 -7.67
N GLY A 232 3.71 16.53 -8.77
CA GLY A 232 3.34 15.91 -10.04
C GLY A 232 1.88 15.45 -10.03
N TRP A 233 1.57 14.33 -10.68
CA TRP A 233 0.20 13.84 -10.87
C TRP A 233 -0.46 13.48 -9.53
N ALA A 234 -1.74 13.82 -9.37
CA ALA A 234 -2.53 13.42 -8.19
C ALA A 234 -2.89 11.93 -8.28
N VAL A 235 -2.67 11.18 -7.20
CA VAL A 235 -2.81 9.72 -7.20
C VAL A 235 -3.36 9.24 -5.86
N LEU A 236 -4.55 8.63 -5.91
CA LEU A 236 -5.07 7.86 -4.79
C LEU A 236 -4.66 6.40 -4.99
N SER A 237 -3.88 5.84 -4.05
CA SER A 237 -3.46 4.43 -4.15
C SER A 237 -4.52 3.49 -3.61
N GLU A 238 -5.11 3.79 -2.47
CA GLU A 238 -6.13 2.91 -1.87
C GLU A 238 -7.08 3.69 -0.95
N LEU A 239 -8.34 3.25 -0.94
CA LEU A 239 -9.40 3.64 -0.04
C LEU A 239 -9.92 2.38 0.67
N GLY A 240 -9.89 2.41 2.00
CA GLY A 240 -10.39 1.34 2.83
C GLY A 240 -11.57 1.74 3.68
N VAL A 241 -12.45 0.78 3.94
CA VAL A 241 -13.61 0.94 4.83
C VAL A 241 -13.66 -0.20 5.81
N ARG A 242 -13.84 0.11 7.09
CA ARG A 242 -14.17 -0.87 8.13
C ARG A 242 -15.58 -0.66 8.62
N ALA A 243 -16.34 -1.74 8.77
CA ALA A 243 -17.70 -1.72 9.31
C ALA A 243 -17.81 -2.56 10.58
N THR A 244 -18.87 -2.31 11.37
CA THR A 244 -19.23 -3.21 12.47
C THR A 244 -19.52 -4.60 11.90
N ARG A 245 -19.02 -5.66 12.54
CA ARG A 245 -19.41 -7.03 12.17
C ARG A 245 -20.93 -7.16 12.31
N SER A 246 -21.57 -7.61 11.23
CA SER A 246 -22.95 -8.08 11.23
C SER A 246 -23.09 -9.35 12.07
#